data_AF-A0A934YPR4-F1
#
_entry.id   AF-A0A934YPR4-F1
#
_cell.length_a   1.000
_cell.length_b   1.000
_cell.length_c   1.000
_cell.angle_alpha   90.00
_cell.angle_beta   90.00
_cell.angle_gamma   90.00
#
_symmetry.space_group_name_H-M   'P 1'
#
loop_
_entity.id
_entity.type
_entity.pdbx_description
1 polymer ?
#
loop_
_entity_poly.entity_id
_entity_poly.type
_entity_poly.pdbx_seq_one_letter_code
_entity_poly.pdbx_strand_id
1 'polypeptide(L)'
;MLAAHLRTGFLTFATACALALGSIGCSAEAQSDLDDDADQEGSETVSEEALRLGNANRQGFKEPVYSTSEKEAVLARYSHIDRSNVVSGVLLDNALQYYHFNLQRIRNPRYLTIIDFSLHSSKRRLFIIDMQSGRVEPHVVAHGSGSDPANAGIPSGFSNREGSNASSLGYYVTAETYSGKWGYSLRLDGLSATNSNVRARAVVMHGASYVDDGRSLQGRSWGCPALPMDEKDAVINKVKGGSLLYADLPRR
;
A
#
# COMPACT_ATOMS: atom_id res chain seq x y z
N MET A 1 -53.27 -50.88 9.64
CA MET A 1 -52.65 -51.47 10.84
C MET A 1 -51.99 -50.30 11.60
N LEU A 2 -52.66 -49.67 12.58
CA LEU A 2 -52.66 -50.03 14.02
C LEU A 2 -51.23 -50.32 14.53
N ALA A 3 -50.67 -49.79 15.61
CA ALA A 3 -51.11 -48.95 16.73
C ALA A 3 -49.82 -48.38 17.38
N ALA A 4 -49.76 -47.11 17.81
CA ALA A 4 -49.84 -46.65 19.20
C ALA A 4 -49.15 -47.53 20.26
N HIS A 5 -48.21 -46.93 21.02
CA HIS A 5 -48.04 -47.20 22.46
C HIS A 5 -47.65 -45.92 23.20
N LEU A 6 -48.53 -45.54 24.13
CA LEU A 6 -48.38 -44.50 25.14
C LEU A 6 -47.53 -44.99 26.33
N ARG A 7 -46.94 -44.04 27.06
CA ARG A 7 -46.92 -43.94 28.55
C ARG A 7 -46.34 -42.55 28.91
N THR A 8 -47.15 -41.53 29.19
CA THR A 8 -47.70 -41.10 30.50
C THR A 8 -46.73 -41.11 31.68
N GLY A 9 -46.53 -39.91 32.28
CA GLY A 9 -45.87 -39.70 33.56
C GLY A 9 -45.80 -38.21 33.94
N PHE A 10 -46.80 -37.77 34.70
CA PHE A 10 -46.97 -36.44 35.31
C PHE A 10 -45.78 -36.04 36.22
N LEU A 11 -45.45 -34.74 36.27
CA LEU A 11 -45.57 -33.96 37.52
C LEU A 11 -45.44 -32.46 37.24
N THR A 12 -46.50 -31.74 37.57
CA THR A 12 -46.57 -30.28 37.69
C THR A 12 -45.93 -29.83 39.00
N PHE A 13 -45.04 -28.84 38.96
CA PHE A 13 -44.87 -27.88 40.05
C PHE A 13 -44.79 -26.48 39.45
N ALA A 14 -45.81 -25.69 39.77
CA ALA A 14 -45.83 -24.26 39.56
C ALA A 14 -44.90 -23.60 40.57
N THR A 15 -44.04 -22.69 40.10
CA THR A 15 -43.51 -21.62 40.95
C THR A 15 -43.42 -20.37 40.09
N ALA A 16 -44.34 -19.44 40.34
CA ALA A 16 -44.26 -18.09 39.83
C ALA A 16 -43.20 -17.32 40.64
N CYS A 17 -42.30 -16.61 39.97
CA CYS A 17 -41.63 -15.47 40.58
C CYS A 17 -41.17 -14.45 39.53
N ALA A 18 -41.77 -13.27 39.64
CA ALA A 18 -41.24 -11.93 39.37
C ALA A 18 -40.61 -11.58 38.00
N LEU A 19 -41.31 -10.64 37.35
CA LEU A 19 -40.83 -9.68 36.37
C LEU A 19 -39.53 -8.98 36.83
N ALA A 20 -38.53 -8.97 35.94
CA ALA A 20 -37.53 -7.90 35.90
C ALA A 20 -37.22 -7.59 34.44
N LEU A 21 -37.69 -6.43 33.98
CA LEU A 21 -37.31 -5.79 32.74
C LEU A 21 -35.84 -5.37 32.84
N GLY A 22 -34.96 -6.09 32.16
CA GLY A 22 -33.55 -5.76 31.99
C GLY A 22 -33.28 -5.38 30.54
N SER A 23 -33.24 -4.07 30.29
CA SER A 23 -32.84 -3.44 29.04
C SER A 23 -31.37 -3.72 28.71
N ILE A 24 -31.11 -3.99 27.43
CA ILE A 24 -29.95 -3.57 26.63
C ILE A 24 -28.58 -3.84 27.25
N GLY A 25 -27.90 -4.79 26.64
CA GLY A 25 -26.45 -4.96 26.78
C GLY A 25 -25.94 -5.82 25.63
N CYS A 26 -26.03 -5.29 24.40
CA CYS A 26 -25.25 -5.82 23.29
C CYS A 26 -23.79 -5.69 23.70
N SER A 27 -23.17 -6.81 24.07
CA SER A 27 -21.78 -6.84 24.49
C SER A 27 -20.94 -6.54 23.26
N ALA A 28 -20.44 -5.32 23.17
CA ALA A 28 -19.52 -4.90 22.12
C ALA A 28 -18.30 -5.82 22.17
N GLU A 29 -18.16 -6.65 21.14
CA GLU A 29 -16.97 -7.44 20.89
C GLU A 29 -15.80 -6.49 20.59
N ALA A 30 -14.69 -6.76 21.27
CA ALA A 30 -13.36 -6.16 21.17
C ALA A 30 -13.08 -5.35 19.87
N GLN A 31 -13.17 -4.03 19.96
CA GLN A 31 -12.25 -3.16 19.23
C GLN A 31 -10.92 -3.24 19.98
N SER A 32 -10.05 -4.17 19.58
CA SER A 32 -8.64 -4.08 19.93
C SER A 32 -8.13 -2.78 19.33
N ASP A 33 -7.65 -1.89 20.19
CA ASP A 33 -6.89 -0.70 19.80
C ASP A 33 -5.90 -1.13 18.71
N LEU A 34 -6.16 -0.68 17.48
CA LEU A 34 -5.23 -0.87 16.38
C LEU A 34 -4.09 0.07 16.70
N ASP A 35 -3.07 -0.47 17.37
CA ASP A 35 -1.85 0.27 17.68
C ASP A 35 -1.21 0.69 16.34
N ASP A 36 -1.63 1.85 15.85
CA ASP A 36 -0.88 2.61 14.89
C ASP A 36 0.42 2.99 15.60
N ASP A 37 1.50 2.23 15.37
CA ASP A 37 2.86 2.63 15.77
C ASP A 37 3.33 3.89 15.02
N ALA A 38 2.42 4.66 14.43
CA ALA A 38 2.61 6.02 13.97
C ALA A 38 3.37 6.82 15.03
N ASP A 39 3.01 6.70 16.31
CA ASP A 39 3.69 7.42 17.40
C ASP A 39 5.16 7.00 17.60
N GLN A 40 5.57 5.86 17.01
CA GLN A 40 6.95 5.43 16.96
C GLN A 40 7.70 5.88 15.70
N GLU A 41 7.09 6.48 14.67
CA GLU A 41 7.82 6.88 13.45
C GLU A 41 8.65 8.17 13.61
N GLY A 42 9.42 8.33 14.69
CA GLY A 42 10.22 9.54 14.93
C GLY A 42 11.02 10.03 13.71
N SER A 43 11.12 11.37 13.57
CA SER A 43 11.81 12.05 12.46
C SER A 43 13.26 11.57 12.33
N GLU A 44 13.52 10.69 11.35
CA GLU A 44 14.88 10.29 10.99
C GLU A 44 15.52 11.44 10.19
N THR A 45 16.59 12.04 10.73
CA THR A 45 17.36 13.04 9.98
C THR A 45 18.13 12.37 8.84
N VAL A 46 17.86 12.79 7.60
CA VAL A 46 18.55 12.27 6.42
C VAL A 46 19.89 12.98 6.24
N SER A 47 20.98 12.22 6.08
CA SER A 47 22.31 12.80 5.91
C SER A 47 22.43 13.58 4.61
N GLU A 48 23.31 14.60 4.58
CA GLU A 48 23.64 15.36 3.37
C GLU A 48 24.10 14.46 2.21
N GLU A 49 24.81 13.37 2.53
CA GLU A 49 25.21 12.38 1.53
C GLU A 49 23.99 11.67 0.92
N ALA A 50 23.03 11.24 1.75
CA ALA A 50 21.82 10.59 1.27
C ALA A 50 20.94 11.54 0.44
N LEU A 51 20.89 12.83 0.80
CA LEU A 51 20.24 13.88 0.00
C LEU A 51 20.93 14.06 -1.36
N ARG A 52 22.27 14.14 -1.37
CA ARG A 52 23.06 14.26 -2.59
C ARG A 52 22.86 13.05 -3.52
N LEU A 53 22.85 11.83 -2.96
CA LEU A 53 22.56 10.61 -3.71
C LEU A 53 21.14 10.62 -4.30
N GLY A 54 20.15 11.05 -3.53
CA GLY A 54 18.78 11.14 -4.01
C GLY A 54 18.61 12.13 -5.17
N ASN A 55 19.28 13.28 -5.07
CA ASN A 55 19.33 14.27 -6.16
C ASN A 55 20.01 13.71 -7.42
N ALA A 56 21.06 12.92 -7.27
CA ALA A 56 21.71 12.24 -8.40
C ALA A 56 20.80 11.17 -9.03
N ASN A 57 20.12 10.36 -8.21
CA ASN A 57 19.24 9.28 -8.68
C ASN A 57 18.06 9.78 -9.53
N ARG A 58 17.48 10.94 -9.17
CA ARG A 58 16.36 11.54 -9.90
C ARG A 58 16.76 12.35 -11.13
N GLN A 59 18.06 12.58 -11.35
CA GLN A 59 18.51 13.49 -12.39
C GLN A 59 18.12 13.02 -13.79
N GLY A 60 17.50 13.91 -14.56
CA GLY A 60 17.22 13.70 -15.97
C GLY A 60 15.95 12.92 -16.27
N PHE A 61 15.26 12.35 -15.29
CA PHE A 61 13.90 11.83 -15.47
C PHE A 61 12.95 12.96 -15.90
N LYS A 62 11.99 12.65 -16.78
CA LYS A 62 11.01 13.62 -17.27
C LYS A 62 9.66 12.96 -17.49
N GLU A 63 8.60 13.73 -17.32
CA GLU A 63 7.25 13.34 -17.73
C GLU A 63 7.18 13.27 -19.26
N PRO A 64 6.64 12.17 -19.84
CA PRO A 64 6.48 12.06 -21.27
C PRO A 64 5.40 13.02 -21.79
N VAL A 65 5.64 13.56 -22.99
CA VAL A 65 4.60 14.25 -23.78
C VAL A 65 4.39 13.43 -25.03
N TYR A 66 3.29 12.68 -25.07
CA TYR A 66 2.89 11.84 -26.20
C TYR A 66 1.57 12.31 -26.77
N SER A 67 1.46 12.31 -28.10
CA SER A 67 0.18 12.29 -28.81
C SER A 67 -0.57 10.97 -28.56
N THR A 68 -1.87 10.93 -28.84
CA THR A 68 -2.69 9.72 -28.64
C THR A 68 -2.12 8.49 -29.36
N SER A 69 -1.72 8.63 -30.63
CA SER A 69 -1.15 7.53 -31.41
C SER A 69 0.19 7.04 -30.87
N GLU A 70 1.03 7.95 -30.35
CA GLU A 70 2.29 7.56 -29.69
C GLU A 70 2.01 6.77 -28.40
N LYS A 71 1.00 7.17 -27.61
CA LYS A 71 0.60 6.41 -26.41
C LYS A 71 0.18 5.00 -26.78
N GLU A 72 -0.71 4.85 -27.76
CA GLU A 72 -1.18 3.54 -28.24
C GLU A 72 -0.01 2.68 -28.74
N ALA A 73 0.90 3.26 -29.52
CA ALA A 73 2.09 2.57 -30.02
C ALA A 73 3.01 2.10 -28.90
N VAL A 74 3.19 2.90 -27.85
CA VAL A 74 3.98 2.52 -26.66
C VAL A 74 3.29 1.37 -25.92
N LEU A 75 2.00 1.49 -25.62
CA LEU A 75 1.24 0.49 -24.86
C LEU A 75 1.18 -0.86 -25.59
N ALA A 76 1.07 -0.86 -26.91
CA ALA A 76 1.09 -2.10 -27.72
C ALA A 76 2.35 -2.96 -27.49
N ARG A 77 3.50 -2.34 -27.16
CA ARG A 77 4.77 -3.04 -26.88
C ARG A 77 4.75 -3.82 -25.57
N TYR A 78 3.78 -3.54 -24.70
CA TYR A 78 3.64 -4.12 -23.37
C TYR A 78 2.33 -4.92 -23.23
N SER A 79 1.73 -5.35 -24.33
CA SER A 79 0.50 -6.17 -24.36
C SER A 79 0.61 -7.52 -23.64
N HIS A 80 1.81 -7.95 -23.25
CA HIS A 80 2.03 -9.14 -22.41
C HIS A 80 1.96 -8.85 -20.90
N ILE A 81 2.03 -7.58 -20.49
CA ILE A 81 1.97 -7.18 -19.09
C ILE A 81 0.54 -7.30 -18.57
N ASP A 82 0.38 -7.89 -17.37
CA ASP A 82 -0.89 -7.97 -16.65
C ASP A 82 -2.07 -8.51 -17.48
N ARG A 83 -1.87 -9.64 -18.17
CA ARG A 83 -2.94 -10.28 -18.97
C ARG A 83 -4.19 -10.65 -18.17
N SER A 84 -4.08 -10.71 -16.85
CA SER A 84 -5.19 -10.99 -15.93
C SER A 84 -5.95 -9.74 -15.51
N ASN A 85 -5.51 -8.53 -15.91
CA ASN A 85 -6.11 -7.24 -15.59
C ASN A 85 -6.28 -7.05 -14.08
N VAL A 86 -5.23 -7.34 -13.31
CA VAL A 86 -5.22 -7.22 -11.84
C VAL A 86 -5.04 -5.75 -11.43
N VAL A 87 -4.26 -4.99 -12.20
CA VAL A 87 -3.97 -3.58 -11.96
C VAL A 87 -4.99 -2.72 -12.72
N SER A 88 -5.35 -1.58 -12.15
CA SER A 88 -6.14 -0.57 -12.87
C SER A 88 -5.46 -0.19 -14.20
N GLY A 89 -6.18 -0.35 -15.31
CA GLY A 89 -5.65 -0.04 -16.65
C GLY A 89 -5.15 1.40 -16.77
N VAL A 90 -5.82 2.37 -16.14
CA VAL A 90 -5.36 3.78 -16.15
C VAL A 90 -4.01 3.93 -15.45
N LEU A 91 -3.82 3.29 -14.29
CA LEU A 91 -2.55 3.35 -13.57
C LEU A 91 -1.44 2.62 -14.33
N LEU A 92 -1.76 1.44 -14.88
CA LEU A 92 -0.83 0.66 -15.68
C LEU A 92 -0.38 1.42 -16.92
N ASP A 93 -1.30 2.02 -17.67
CA ASP A 93 -1.00 2.79 -18.87
C ASP A 93 -0.09 3.97 -18.56
N ASN A 94 -0.38 4.74 -17.51
CA ASN A 94 0.44 5.86 -17.07
C ASN A 94 1.86 5.39 -16.69
N ALA A 95 1.95 4.32 -15.89
CA ALA A 95 3.22 3.76 -15.47
C ALA A 95 4.06 3.25 -16.64
N LEU A 96 3.46 2.54 -17.61
CA LEU A 96 4.14 2.00 -18.79
C LEU A 96 4.64 3.11 -19.72
N GLN A 97 3.87 4.18 -19.91
CA GLN A 97 4.28 5.34 -20.69
C GLN A 97 5.50 6.03 -20.07
N TYR A 98 5.47 6.28 -18.76
CA TYR A 98 6.58 6.90 -18.04
C TYR A 98 7.82 6.00 -18.03
N TYR A 99 7.62 4.70 -17.77
CA TYR A 99 8.64 3.67 -17.81
C TYR A 99 9.34 3.63 -19.18
N HIS A 100 8.58 3.57 -20.27
CA HIS A 100 9.12 3.52 -21.62
C HIS A 100 9.94 4.77 -21.96
N PHE A 101 9.42 5.96 -21.65
CA PHE A 101 10.09 7.22 -21.93
C PHE A 101 11.44 7.33 -21.21
N ASN A 102 11.48 6.86 -19.96
CA ASN A 102 12.64 6.99 -19.09
C ASN A 102 13.52 5.73 -19.05
N LEU A 103 13.29 4.73 -19.92
CA LEU A 103 13.90 3.40 -19.81
C LEU A 103 15.43 3.43 -19.68
N GLN A 104 16.11 4.32 -20.42
CA GLN A 104 17.57 4.47 -20.37
C GLN A 104 18.11 4.95 -19.01
N ARG A 105 17.25 5.46 -18.14
CA ARG A 105 17.58 5.98 -16.79
C ARG A 105 17.20 5.00 -15.68
N ILE A 106 16.38 4.00 -16.00
CA ILE A 106 15.92 2.98 -15.04
C ILE A 106 17.00 1.92 -14.94
N ARG A 107 17.75 1.91 -13.84
CA ARG A 107 18.88 0.99 -13.61
C ARG A 107 18.42 -0.44 -13.35
N ASN A 108 17.23 -0.63 -12.79
CA ASN A 108 16.59 -1.92 -12.62
C ASN A 108 15.27 -1.95 -13.43
N PRO A 109 15.34 -2.21 -14.75
CA PRO A 109 14.17 -2.25 -15.63
C PRO A 109 13.37 -3.55 -15.49
N ARG A 110 13.83 -4.52 -14.69
CA ARG A 110 13.16 -5.81 -14.57
C ARG A 110 11.80 -5.70 -13.90
N TYR A 111 11.66 -4.76 -12.95
CA TYR A 111 10.46 -4.62 -12.14
C TYR A 111 9.87 -3.22 -12.23
N LEU A 112 8.56 -3.15 -12.24
CA LEU A 112 7.76 -1.93 -12.10
C LEU A 112 6.82 -2.12 -10.91
N THR A 113 6.78 -1.16 -9.99
CA THR A 113 5.84 -1.19 -8.86
C THR A 113 4.71 -0.21 -9.08
N ILE A 114 3.48 -0.62 -8.82
CA ILE A 114 2.31 0.27 -8.83
C ILE A 114 1.60 0.18 -7.47
N ILE A 115 1.24 1.31 -6.88
CA ILE A 115 0.37 1.37 -5.70
C ILE A 115 -0.93 2.08 -6.09
N ASP A 116 -2.05 1.38 -5.95
CA ASP A 116 -3.39 1.92 -6.17
C ASP A 116 -3.99 2.36 -4.83
N PHE A 117 -3.88 3.65 -4.52
CA PHE A 117 -4.40 4.19 -3.26
C PHE A 117 -5.94 4.36 -3.26
N SER A 118 -6.64 4.07 -4.36
CA SER A 118 -8.11 4.10 -4.36
C SER A 118 -8.72 2.86 -3.72
N LEU A 119 -7.91 1.82 -3.52
CA LEU A 119 -8.30 0.60 -2.84
C LEU A 119 -8.11 0.71 -1.32
N HIS A 120 -9.05 0.12 -0.58
CA HIS A 120 -8.98 -0.01 0.87
C HIS A 120 -7.71 -0.76 1.31
N SER A 121 -7.13 -0.40 2.46
CA SER A 121 -5.82 -0.90 2.92
C SER A 121 -5.77 -2.40 3.16
N SER A 122 -6.91 -3.02 3.49
CA SER A 122 -7.05 -4.49 3.56
C SER A 122 -7.04 -5.20 2.20
N LYS A 123 -7.00 -4.47 1.09
CA LYS A 123 -6.84 -5.04 -0.24
C LYS A 123 -5.37 -5.05 -0.62
N ARG A 124 -4.97 -6.10 -1.36
CA ARG A 124 -3.66 -6.12 -2.02
C ARG A 124 -3.67 -5.06 -3.12
N ARG A 125 -2.99 -3.94 -2.83
CA ARG A 125 -3.03 -2.69 -3.60
C ARG A 125 -1.65 -2.18 -4.00
N LEU A 126 -0.59 -2.90 -3.64
CA LEU A 126 0.74 -2.75 -4.21
C LEU A 126 0.99 -3.91 -5.16
N PHE A 127 1.47 -3.61 -6.36
CA PHE A 127 1.66 -4.58 -7.43
C PHE A 127 3.11 -4.54 -7.90
N ILE A 128 3.83 -5.65 -7.75
CA ILE A 128 5.14 -5.84 -8.37
C ILE A 128 4.94 -6.52 -9.72
N ILE A 129 5.29 -5.82 -10.80
CA ILE A 129 5.17 -6.30 -12.17
C ILE A 129 6.55 -6.71 -12.66
N ASP A 130 6.72 -7.99 -13.02
CA ASP A 130 7.92 -8.45 -13.72
C ASP A 130 7.77 -8.10 -15.21
N MET A 131 8.54 -7.12 -15.67
CA MET A 131 8.42 -6.52 -17.01
C MET A 131 8.80 -7.48 -18.14
N GLN A 132 9.53 -8.55 -17.82
CA GLN A 132 9.93 -9.57 -18.77
C GLN A 132 8.80 -10.59 -18.99
N SER A 133 8.22 -11.10 -17.90
CA SER A 133 7.20 -12.15 -17.95
C SER A 133 5.76 -11.63 -18.01
N GLY A 134 5.54 -10.37 -17.62
CA GLY A 134 4.21 -9.77 -17.47
C GLY A 134 3.42 -10.22 -16.25
N ARG A 135 4.02 -11.04 -15.37
CA ARG A 135 3.38 -11.48 -14.13
C ARG A 135 3.26 -10.33 -13.14
N VAL A 136 2.13 -10.31 -12.42
CA VAL A 136 1.83 -9.34 -11.37
C VAL A 136 1.75 -10.07 -10.03
N GLU A 137 2.50 -9.57 -9.05
CA GLU A 137 2.49 -10.03 -7.66
C GLU A 137 1.82 -8.97 -6.77
N PRO A 138 0.60 -9.22 -6.27
CA PRO A 138 -0.13 -8.27 -5.45
C PRO A 138 0.19 -8.43 -3.96
N HIS A 139 0.34 -7.31 -3.25
CA HIS A 139 0.68 -7.21 -1.82
C HIS A 139 -0.21 -6.18 -1.12
N VAL A 140 -0.49 -6.39 0.19
CA VAL A 140 -1.03 -5.31 1.04
C VAL A 140 0.05 -4.28 1.32
N VAL A 141 -0.34 -3.02 1.51
CA VAL A 141 0.58 -1.93 1.87
C VAL A 141 -0.14 -0.86 2.68
N ALA A 142 0.50 -0.37 3.74
CA ALA A 142 0.02 0.77 4.50
C ALA A 142 0.29 2.11 3.79
N HIS A 143 -0.50 3.11 4.14
CA HIS A 143 -0.30 4.51 3.74
C HIS A 143 0.02 5.37 4.96
N GLY A 144 0.37 6.64 4.71
CA GLY A 144 0.59 7.61 5.76
C GLY A 144 -0.69 8.00 6.52
N SER A 145 -0.59 8.22 7.83
CA SER A 145 -1.70 8.60 8.71
C SER A 145 -2.32 9.94 8.34
N GLY A 146 -1.50 10.89 7.86
CA GLY A 146 -1.96 12.17 7.34
C GLY A 146 -2.78 12.05 6.05
N SER A 147 -2.71 10.91 5.36
CA SER A 147 -3.53 10.63 4.18
C SER A 147 -4.92 10.11 4.53
N ASP A 148 -5.09 9.52 5.71
CA ASP A 148 -6.35 8.91 6.15
C ASP A 148 -6.60 9.26 7.63
N PRO A 149 -6.90 10.53 7.97
CA PRO A 149 -7.04 10.94 9.37
C PRO A 149 -8.16 10.21 10.12
N ALA A 150 -9.22 9.82 9.40
CA ALA A 150 -10.37 9.09 9.93
C ALA A 150 -10.10 7.60 10.19
N ASN A 151 -8.92 7.09 9.79
CA ASN A 151 -8.56 5.67 9.86
C ASN A 151 -9.61 4.76 9.18
N ALA A 152 -10.11 5.19 8.02
CA ALA A 152 -11.14 4.50 7.28
C ALA A 152 -10.58 3.44 6.31
N GLY A 153 -9.25 3.31 6.24
CA GLY A 153 -8.54 2.37 5.37
C GLY A 153 -8.41 2.84 3.93
N ILE A 154 -9.02 3.97 3.55
CA ILE A 154 -8.88 4.59 2.23
C ILE A 154 -8.31 5.99 2.41
N PRO A 155 -7.12 6.29 1.86
CA PRO A 155 -6.53 7.62 1.94
C PRO A 155 -7.35 8.62 1.12
N SER A 156 -7.65 9.77 1.72
CA SER A 156 -8.43 10.87 1.13
C SER A 156 -7.61 12.14 0.88
N GLY A 157 -6.37 12.20 1.38
CA GLY A 157 -5.44 13.30 1.18
C GLY A 157 -4.02 12.83 0.89
N PHE A 158 -3.24 13.63 0.19
CA PHE A 158 -1.82 13.35 -0.09
C PHE A 158 -1.03 14.65 0.02
N SER A 159 0.25 14.54 0.37
CA SER A 159 1.08 15.71 0.60
C SER A 159 2.53 15.42 0.28
N ASN A 160 3.25 16.46 -0.13
CA ASN A 160 4.70 16.48 -0.29
C ASN A 160 5.38 17.31 0.81
N ARG A 161 4.63 17.79 1.81
CA ARG A 161 5.14 18.66 2.86
C ARG A 161 5.75 17.85 4.00
N GLU A 162 6.87 18.35 4.52
CA GLU A 162 7.48 17.87 5.75
C GLU A 162 6.47 17.88 6.92
N GLY A 163 6.55 16.87 7.79
CA GLY A 163 5.66 16.73 8.96
C GLY A 163 4.16 16.54 8.65
N SER A 164 3.78 16.31 7.39
CA SER A 164 2.37 16.07 7.04
C SER A 164 1.90 14.64 7.31
N ASN A 165 2.82 13.71 7.54
CA ASN A 165 2.59 12.27 7.75
C ASN A 165 1.76 11.58 6.66
N ALA A 166 1.52 12.25 5.54
CA ALA A 166 0.72 11.75 4.43
C ALA A 166 1.61 11.11 3.37
N SER A 167 1.12 10.09 2.69
CA SER A 167 1.77 9.56 1.49
C SER A 167 1.80 10.61 0.38
N SER A 168 2.74 10.48 -0.54
CA SER A 168 2.84 11.32 -1.74
C SER A 168 2.40 10.56 -2.98
N LEU A 169 1.81 11.25 -3.95
CA LEU A 169 1.46 10.66 -5.26
C LEU A 169 2.54 10.95 -6.29
N GLY A 170 2.61 10.13 -7.33
CA GLY A 170 3.47 10.32 -8.50
C GLY A 170 4.50 9.21 -8.68
N TYR A 171 5.52 9.49 -9.49
CA TYR A 171 6.57 8.55 -9.85
C TYR A 171 7.75 8.63 -8.90
N TYR A 172 8.37 7.50 -8.62
CA TYR A 172 9.52 7.34 -7.75
C TYR A 172 10.55 6.48 -8.46
N VAL A 173 11.83 6.71 -8.18
CA VAL A 173 12.87 5.72 -8.44
C VAL A 173 13.31 5.12 -7.11
N THR A 174 13.40 3.80 -7.04
CA THR A 174 13.95 3.11 -5.87
C THR A 174 15.46 3.31 -5.81
N ALA A 175 16.00 3.33 -4.61
CA ALA A 175 17.38 3.75 -4.39
C ALA A 175 18.20 2.65 -3.70
N GLU A 176 19.21 3.06 -2.93
CA GLU A 176 19.96 2.21 -2.03
C GLU A 176 19.11 1.68 -0.88
N THR A 177 19.48 0.51 -0.39
CA THR A 177 18.95 -0.07 0.85
C THR A 177 19.80 0.36 2.04
N TYR A 178 19.19 0.45 3.20
CA TYR A 178 19.90 0.71 4.46
C TYR A 178 19.25 -0.06 5.61
N SER A 179 19.95 -0.12 6.74
CA SER A 179 19.40 -0.68 7.98
C SER A 179 19.21 0.45 8.98
N GLY A 180 17.95 0.81 9.24
CA GLY A 180 17.57 1.88 10.16
C GLY A 180 16.65 1.39 11.27
N LYS A 181 15.82 2.29 11.79
CA LYS A 181 14.83 1.97 12.83
C LYS A 181 13.90 0.81 12.45
N TRP A 182 13.52 0.75 11.18
CA TRP A 182 12.63 -0.29 10.62
C TRP A 182 13.38 -1.53 10.11
N GLY A 183 14.66 -1.68 10.46
CA GLY A 183 15.53 -2.72 9.93
C GLY A 183 15.87 -2.48 8.46
N TYR A 184 15.91 -3.56 7.66
CA TYR A 184 16.18 -3.49 6.23
C TYR A 184 15.07 -2.73 5.49
N SER A 185 15.43 -1.58 4.94
CA SER A 185 14.54 -0.61 4.29
C SER A 185 15.14 -0.12 2.97
N LEU A 186 14.28 0.37 2.10
CA LEU A 186 14.62 0.86 0.76
C LEU A 186 14.32 2.34 0.64
N ARG A 187 15.33 3.15 0.33
CA ARG A 187 15.11 4.56 0.07
C ARG A 187 14.38 4.79 -1.25
N LEU A 188 13.58 5.84 -1.28
CA LEU A 188 12.80 6.26 -2.43
C LEU A 188 13.17 7.69 -2.80
N ASP A 189 13.21 7.99 -4.10
CA ASP A 189 13.45 9.33 -4.63
C ASP A 189 12.28 9.75 -5.51
N GLY A 190 11.61 10.84 -5.16
CA GLY A 190 10.47 11.35 -5.91
C GLY A 190 10.88 11.97 -7.24
N LEU A 191 10.17 11.61 -8.30
CA LEU A 191 10.38 12.08 -9.67
C LEU A 191 9.29 13.07 -10.13
N SER A 192 8.23 13.25 -9.35
CA SER A 192 7.11 14.17 -9.63
C SER A 192 7.14 15.37 -8.68
N ALA A 193 6.50 16.48 -9.07
CA ALA A 193 6.37 17.66 -8.19
C ALA A 193 5.61 17.35 -6.89
N THR A 194 4.66 16.41 -6.95
CA THR A 194 3.83 15.95 -5.83
C THR A 194 4.56 15.04 -4.84
N ASN A 195 5.79 14.63 -5.12
CA ASN A 195 6.57 13.77 -4.24
C ASN A 195 8.06 14.17 -4.19
N SER A 196 8.40 15.37 -4.64
CA SER A 196 9.79 15.84 -4.76
C SER A 196 10.58 15.88 -3.44
N ASN A 197 9.91 15.85 -2.29
CA ASN A 197 10.53 15.91 -0.96
C ASN A 197 10.62 14.53 -0.27
N VAL A 198 10.19 13.44 -0.90
CA VAL A 198 10.20 12.08 -0.32
C VAL A 198 11.51 11.72 0.38
N ARG A 199 12.64 11.99 -0.29
CA ARG A 199 13.98 11.74 0.26
C ARG A 199 14.24 12.57 1.52
N ALA A 200 13.94 13.87 1.49
CA ALA A 200 14.16 14.77 2.61
C ALA A 200 13.25 14.45 3.81
N ARG A 201 12.05 13.94 3.52
CA ARG A 201 11.05 13.49 4.49
C ARG A 201 11.33 12.12 5.10
N ALA A 202 12.48 11.51 4.81
CA ALA A 202 12.82 10.15 5.20
C ALA A 202 11.76 9.09 4.82
N VAL A 203 10.99 9.33 3.74
CA VAL A 203 9.99 8.37 3.26
C VAL A 203 10.70 7.21 2.55
N VAL A 204 10.50 6.00 3.06
CA VAL A 204 11.17 4.77 2.60
C VAL A 204 10.15 3.64 2.50
N MET A 205 10.48 2.60 1.74
CA MET A 205 9.74 1.34 1.80
C MET A 205 10.36 0.45 2.88
N HIS A 206 9.56 0.01 3.85
CA HIS A 206 9.99 -0.83 4.96
C HIS A 206 8.92 -1.84 5.33
N GLY A 207 9.23 -2.75 6.26
CA GLY A 207 8.21 -3.61 6.86
C GLY A 207 7.70 -3.04 8.18
N ALA A 208 6.47 -3.43 8.54
CA ALA A 208 5.88 -3.09 9.82
C ALA A 208 4.96 -4.21 10.33
N SER A 209 4.98 -4.44 11.65
CA SER A 209 4.11 -5.41 12.33
C SER A 209 2.62 -5.06 12.25
N TYR A 210 2.30 -3.79 12.01
CA TYR A 210 0.92 -3.32 11.82
C TYR A 210 0.39 -3.55 10.39
N VAL A 211 1.16 -4.20 9.51
CA VAL A 211 0.74 -4.58 8.16
C VAL A 211 0.77 -6.10 8.02
N ASP A 212 -0.38 -6.69 7.70
CA ASP A 212 -0.52 -8.14 7.53
C ASP A 212 -1.67 -8.48 6.57
N ASP A 213 -1.48 -9.51 5.74
CA ASP A 213 -2.50 -9.95 4.79
C ASP A 213 -3.58 -10.77 5.52
N GLY A 214 -4.80 -10.25 5.53
CA GLY A 214 -5.91 -10.79 6.33
C GLY A 214 -6.44 -9.85 7.40
N ARG A 215 -5.71 -8.77 7.72
CA ARG A 215 -6.25 -7.67 8.53
C ARG A 215 -7.40 -6.96 7.79
N SER A 216 -8.47 -6.66 8.52
CA SER A 216 -9.60 -5.86 8.00
C SER A 216 -9.22 -4.41 7.75
N LEU A 217 -8.20 -3.91 8.45
CA LEU A 217 -7.64 -2.57 8.36
C LEU A 217 -6.14 -2.63 8.70
N GLN A 218 -5.29 -2.13 7.80
CA GLN A 218 -3.85 -2.01 8.06
C GLN A 218 -3.60 -0.78 8.96
N GLY A 219 -2.52 -0.82 9.74
CA GLY A 219 -2.05 0.38 10.42
C GLY A 219 -1.53 1.44 9.45
N ARG A 220 -1.12 2.59 9.97
CA ARG A 220 -0.70 3.76 9.17
C ARG A 220 0.71 4.22 9.54
N SER A 221 1.53 4.51 8.53
CA SER A 221 2.89 5.08 8.69
C SER A 221 2.86 6.62 8.73
N TRP A 222 4.01 7.30 8.66
CA TRP A 222 4.14 8.74 8.42
C TRP A 222 4.42 9.09 6.95
N GLY A 223 3.96 8.23 6.04
CA GLY A 223 3.99 8.44 4.59
C GLY A 223 4.73 7.34 3.83
N CYS A 224 5.48 6.50 4.53
CA CYS A 224 6.17 5.33 4.03
C CYS A 224 5.18 4.26 3.50
N PRO A 225 5.40 3.67 2.31
CA PRO A 225 4.76 2.42 1.96
C PRO A 225 5.31 1.30 2.86
N ALA A 226 4.55 0.90 3.88
CA ALA A 226 4.93 -0.18 4.79
C ALA A 226 4.31 -1.51 4.35
N LEU A 227 5.14 -2.57 4.36
CA LEU A 227 4.83 -3.92 3.89
C LEU A 227 4.68 -4.90 5.05
N PRO A 228 4.08 -6.08 4.82
CA PRO A 228 4.19 -7.20 5.76
C PRO A 228 5.64 -7.57 6.06
N MET A 229 5.92 -7.89 7.32
CA MET A 229 7.28 -8.18 7.81
C MET A 229 7.92 -9.40 7.13
N ASP A 230 7.11 -10.40 6.79
CA ASP A 230 7.50 -11.64 6.12
C ASP A 230 7.71 -11.46 4.60
N GLU A 231 7.11 -10.44 4.00
CA GLU A 231 7.23 -10.14 2.56
C GLU A 231 8.30 -9.07 2.23
N LYS A 232 8.58 -8.16 3.17
CA LYS A 232 9.37 -6.93 2.91
C LYS A 232 10.71 -7.19 2.22
N ASP A 233 11.45 -8.21 2.64
CA ASP A 233 12.80 -8.48 2.12
C ASP A 233 12.73 -9.00 0.69
N ALA A 234 11.76 -9.86 0.38
CA ALA A 234 11.56 -10.37 -0.97
C ALA A 234 11.14 -9.24 -1.93
N VAL A 235 10.21 -8.38 -1.50
CA VAL A 235 9.77 -7.22 -2.28
C VAL A 235 10.93 -6.25 -2.51
N ILE A 236 11.60 -5.79 -1.44
CA ILE A 236 12.72 -4.84 -1.53
C ILE A 236 13.84 -5.40 -2.43
N ASN A 237 14.16 -6.69 -2.33
CA ASN A 237 15.21 -7.30 -3.15
C ASN A 237 14.87 -7.32 -4.64
N LYS A 238 13.59 -7.42 -5.03
CA LYS A 238 13.18 -7.29 -6.44
C LYS A 238 13.36 -5.86 -6.92
N VAL A 239 12.91 -4.89 -6.13
CA VAL A 239 12.77 -3.51 -6.61
C VAL A 239 13.97 -2.61 -6.31
N LYS A 240 14.91 -2.98 -5.45
CA LYS A 240 16.05 -2.11 -5.10
C LYS A 240 16.92 -1.76 -6.31
N GLY A 241 17.69 -0.67 -6.17
CA GLY A 241 18.75 -0.33 -7.13
C GLY A 241 18.26 0.36 -8.41
N GLY A 242 17.13 1.07 -8.37
CA GLY A 242 16.71 1.92 -9.48
C GLY A 242 15.58 1.38 -10.35
N SER A 243 14.61 0.67 -9.74
CA SER A 243 13.36 0.33 -10.40
C SER A 243 12.38 1.51 -10.32
N LEU A 244 11.37 1.53 -11.20
CA LEU A 244 10.31 2.53 -11.15
C LEU A 244 9.21 2.08 -10.18
N LEU A 245 8.70 3.03 -9.38
CA LEU A 245 7.49 2.88 -8.60
C LEU A 245 6.52 4.03 -8.94
N TYR A 246 5.25 3.72 -9.12
CA TYR A 246 4.18 4.70 -9.35
C TYR A 246 3.09 4.53 -8.31
N ALA A 247 2.79 5.57 -7.54
CA ALA A 247 1.71 5.54 -6.55
C ALA A 247 0.69 6.62 -6.88
N ASP A 248 -0.55 6.24 -7.19
CA ASP A 248 -1.58 7.19 -7.62
C ASP A 248 -3.00 6.66 -7.38
N LEU A 249 -3.98 7.43 -7.86
CA LEU A 249 -5.38 7.08 -7.98
C LEU A 249 -5.78 7.02 -9.46
N PRO A 250 -6.60 6.06 -9.91
CA PRO A 250 -7.04 5.98 -11.30
C PRO A 250 -8.03 7.08 -11.69
N ARG A 251 -8.64 7.76 -10.71
CA ARG A 251 -9.50 8.92 -10.92
C ARG A 251 -9.03 10.02 -9.98
N ARG A 252 -8.60 11.15 -10.55
CA ARG A 252 -8.33 12.39 -9.82
C ARG A 252 -9.45 13.38 -10.06
#